data_AF-A0A3D4AHC2-F1
#
_entry.id   AF-A0A3D4AHC2-F1
#
_cell.length_a   1.000
_cell.length_b   1.000
_cell.length_c   1.000
_cell.angle_alpha   90.00
_cell.angle_beta   90.00
_cell.angle_gamma   90.00
#
_symmetry.space_group_name_H-M   'P 1'
#
loop_
_entity.id
_entity.type
_entity.pdbx_description
1 polymer ?
#
loop_
_entity_poly.entity_id
_entity_poly.type
_entity_poly.pdbx_seq_one_letter_code
_entity_poly.pdbx_strand_id
1 'polypeptide(L)'
;MQKTLYSFIIALVLFSCNNDPRLKLPQTGNYGVTFTADSVLSVKQVAEALIIGDDIPVTVSGTVTQYCKGEGCWLTLKNDDGEDLFIDVKDKAFVLPYNIENKTAIAHGVAKRDTVEGKIQLSVVADGILIK
;
A
#
# COMPACT_ATOMS: atom_id res chain seq x y z
N MET A 1 35.82 -27.63 -39.56
CA MET A 1 34.93 -28.16 -38.51
C MET A 1 35.21 -27.41 -37.20
N GLN A 2 34.47 -26.34 -36.89
CA GLN A 2 34.55 -25.65 -35.58
C GLN A 2 33.33 -24.73 -35.31
N LYS A 3 32.26 -24.83 -36.11
CA LYS A 3 31.10 -23.91 -36.03
C LYS A 3 29.89 -24.51 -35.30
N THR A 4 30.00 -25.72 -34.75
CA THR A 4 28.89 -26.44 -34.12
C THR A 4 28.81 -26.26 -32.60
N LEU A 5 29.67 -25.43 -31.99
CA LEU A 5 29.68 -25.22 -30.54
C LEU A 5 28.78 -24.07 -30.05
N TYR A 6 28.17 -23.29 -30.95
CA TYR A 6 27.32 -22.15 -30.56
C TYR A 6 25.82 -22.48 -30.47
N SER A 7 25.41 -23.72 -30.74
CA SER A 7 23.97 -24.07 -30.80
C SER A 7 23.35 -24.50 -29.47
N PHE A 8 24.10 -24.55 -28.36
CA PHE A 8 23.61 -25.10 -27.08
C PHE A 8 23.26 -24.06 -26.00
N ILE A 9 23.42 -22.76 -26.25
CA ILE A 9 23.20 -21.69 -25.24
C ILE A 9 21.81 -21.02 -25.36
N ILE A 10 20.99 -21.38 -26.35
CA ILE A 10 19.70 -20.72 -26.62
C ILE A 10 18.48 -21.33 -25.89
N ALA A 11 18.65 -22.44 -25.15
CA ALA A 11 17.53 -23.20 -24.57
C ALA A 11 17.22 -22.92 -23.09
N LEU A 12 17.75 -21.85 -22.48
CA LEU A 12 17.61 -21.59 -21.03
C LEU A 12 16.92 -20.25 -20.67
N VAL A 13 16.00 -19.72 -21.49
CA VAL A 13 15.38 -18.40 -21.24
C VAL A 13 13.84 -18.41 -21.21
N LEU A 14 13.17 -19.53 -20.91
CA LEU A 14 11.70 -19.60 -20.94
C LEU A 14 11.00 -19.95 -19.61
N PHE A 15 11.66 -19.79 -18.46
CA PHE A 15 10.98 -19.85 -17.16
C PHE A 15 10.98 -18.49 -16.46
N SER A 16 10.35 -17.49 -17.08
CA SER A 16 9.85 -16.33 -16.34
C SER A 16 8.33 -16.48 -16.19
N CYS A 17 7.92 -17.42 -15.32
CA CYS A 17 6.55 -17.45 -14.85
C CYS A 17 6.40 -16.31 -13.84
N ASN A 18 5.75 -15.21 -14.25
CA ASN A 18 5.26 -14.17 -13.35
C ASN A 18 4.15 -14.75 -12.46
N ASN A 19 4.51 -15.50 -11.42
CA ASN A 19 3.61 -16.02 -10.39
C ASN A 19 3.28 -14.93 -9.36
N ASP A 20 2.79 -13.78 -9.83
CA ASP A 20 2.40 -12.70 -8.93
C ASP A 20 1.14 -13.10 -8.13
N PRO A 21 1.23 -13.18 -6.78
CA PRO A 21 0.09 -13.60 -5.96
C PRO A 21 -1.11 -12.66 -6.07
N ARG A 22 -0.91 -11.40 -6.49
CA ARG A 22 -1.97 -10.39 -6.58
C ARG A 22 -3.01 -10.68 -7.66
N LEU A 23 -2.68 -11.49 -8.66
CA LEU A 23 -3.61 -11.90 -9.72
C LEU A 23 -4.79 -12.72 -9.21
N LYS A 24 -4.66 -13.33 -8.02
CA LYS A 24 -5.69 -14.19 -7.42
C LYS A 24 -6.39 -13.56 -6.22
N LEU A 25 -5.95 -12.38 -5.81
CA LEU A 25 -6.56 -11.71 -4.66
C LEU A 25 -7.91 -11.11 -5.06
N PRO A 26 -8.93 -11.21 -4.19
CA PRO A 26 -10.16 -10.47 -4.38
C PRO A 26 -9.85 -8.97 -4.39
N GLN A 27 -10.70 -8.14 -4.99
CA GLN A 27 -10.51 -6.68 -5.02
C GLN A 27 -11.18 -5.97 -3.85
N THR A 28 -11.75 -6.74 -2.93
CA THR A 28 -12.45 -6.31 -1.72
C THR A 28 -12.14 -7.32 -0.62
N GLY A 29 -12.19 -6.87 0.63
CA GLY A 29 -11.89 -7.69 1.80
C GLY A 29 -10.81 -7.12 2.68
N ASN A 30 -10.43 -7.90 3.69
CA ASN A 30 -9.43 -7.53 4.68
C ASN A 30 -8.06 -8.08 4.30
N TYR A 31 -7.05 -7.23 4.43
CA TYR A 31 -5.63 -7.55 4.25
C TYR A 31 -4.86 -7.13 5.49
N GLY A 32 -3.90 -7.94 5.92
CA GLY A 32 -3.19 -7.74 7.17
C GLY A 32 -4.04 -8.13 8.38
N VAL A 33 -3.90 -7.39 9.49
CA VAL A 33 -4.67 -7.66 10.71
C VAL A 33 -6.14 -7.29 10.52
N THR A 34 -7.02 -8.01 11.21
CA THR A 34 -8.44 -7.62 11.30
C THR A 34 -8.60 -6.56 12.37
N PHE A 35 -9.46 -5.58 12.12
CA PHE A 35 -9.72 -4.45 13.02
C PHE A 35 -11.17 -4.00 12.88
N THR A 36 -11.66 -3.25 13.86
CA THR A 36 -12.99 -2.61 13.79
C THR A 36 -12.87 -1.17 13.31
N ALA A 37 -13.76 -0.74 12.44
CA ALA A 37 -13.76 0.61 11.86
C ALA A 37 -14.57 1.61 12.72
N ASP A 38 -14.52 1.46 14.05
CA ASP A 38 -15.46 2.13 14.97
C ASP A 38 -15.14 3.61 15.19
N SER A 39 -13.93 4.06 14.83
CA SER A 39 -13.50 5.46 14.95
C SER A 39 -12.56 5.81 13.80
N VAL A 40 -13.14 6.20 12.67
CA VAL A 40 -12.40 6.68 11.50
C VAL A 40 -12.11 8.17 11.68
N LEU A 41 -10.83 8.53 11.71
CA LEU A 41 -10.36 9.91 11.75
C LEU A 41 -10.18 10.47 10.34
N SER A 42 -10.43 11.77 10.19
CA SER A 42 -10.11 12.50 8.98
C SER A 42 -8.62 12.83 8.90
N VAL A 43 -8.10 13.12 7.70
CA VAL A 43 -6.67 13.49 7.51
C VAL A 43 -6.34 14.71 8.36
N LYS A 44 -7.23 15.70 8.37
CA LYS A 44 -7.08 16.91 9.19
C LYS A 44 -7.00 16.59 10.68
N GLN A 45 -7.86 15.70 11.19
CA GLN A 45 -7.83 15.30 12.61
C GLN A 45 -6.53 14.58 12.96
N VAL A 46 -6.03 13.72 12.07
CA VAL A 46 -4.74 13.04 12.26
C VAL A 46 -3.58 14.04 12.23
N ALA A 47 -3.60 14.99 11.29
CA ALA A 47 -2.58 16.04 11.18
C ALA A 47 -2.55 16.92 12.43
N GLU A 48 -3.72 17.36 12.93
CA GLU A 48 -3.85 18.14 14.17
C GLU A 48 -3.30 17.38 15.39
N ALA A 49 -3.61 16.08 15.49
CA ALA A 49 -3.14 15.25 16.60
C ALA A 49 -1.60 15.04 16.57
N LEU A 50 -0.99 14.96 15.38
CA LEU A 50 0.46 14.79 15.22
C LEU A 50 1.29 16.07 15.38
N ILE A 51 0.65 17.27 15.34
CA ILE A 51 1.33 18.53 15.67
C ILE A 51 1.76 18.56 17.15
N ILE A 52 1.01 17.86 18.01
CA ILE A 52 1.11 17.99 19.46
C ILE A 52 1.94 16.85 20.09
N GLY A 53 2.26 15.78 19.36
CA GLY A 53 2.91 14.60 19.95
C GLY A 53 3.62 13.62 19.00
N ASP A 54 3.80 12.41 19.53
CA ASP A 54 4.44 11.23 18.92
C ASP A 54 3.51 10.47 17.96
N ASP A 55 4.02 9.41 17.34
CA ASP A 55 3.27 8.42 16.55
C ASP A 55 1.96 8.00 17.26
N ILE A 56 0.82 8.12 16.56
CA ILE A 56 -0.50 7.80 17.11
C ILE A 56 -1.19 6.65 16.37
N PRO A 57 -1.90 5.75 17.07
CA PRO A 57 -2.75 4.76 16.42
C PRO A 57 -3.97 5.44 15.80
N VAL A 58 -4.26 5.14 14.53
CA VAL A 58 -5.34 5.74 13.77
C VAL A 58 -6.06 4.70 12.91
N THR A 59 -7.32 4.99 12.61
CA THR A 59 -8.06 4.36 11.52
C THR A 59 -8.49 5.47 10.58
N VAL A 60 -8.16 5.36 9.29
CA VAL A 60 -8.47 6.39 8.28
C VAL A 60 -9.22 5.76 7.11
N SER A 61 -10.10 6.52 6.47
CA SER A 61 -10.86 6.08 5.29
C SER A 61 -10.63 7.05 4.14
N GLY A 62 -10.66 6.53 2.92
CA GLY A 62 -10.59 7.35 1.72
C GLY A 62 -10.79 6.54 0.46
N THR A 63 -10.76 7.23 -0.67
CA THR A 63 -10.77 6.64 -2.00
C THR A 63 -9.34 6.36 -2.45
N VAL A 64 -9.05 5.14 -2.89
CA VAL A 64 -7.73 4.77 -3.40
C VAL A 64 -7.47 5.53 -4.71
N THR A 65 -6.45 6.39 -4.72
CA THR A 65 -6.03 7.12 -5.93
C THR A 65 -4.83 6.48 -6.61
N GLN A 66 -3.94 5.86 -5.82
CA GLN A 66 -2.74 5.18 -6.30
C GLN A 66 -2.41 3.99 -5.41
N TYR A 67 -1.72 2.99 -5.95
CA TYR A 67 -1.15 1.89 -5.18
C TYR A 67 0.06 1.27 -5.88
N CYS A 68 0.82 0.50 -5.11
CA CYS A 68 1.97 -0.27 -5.58
C CYS A 68 1.58 -1.31 -6.65
N LYS A 69 2.00 -1.10 -7.90
CA LYS A 69 1.85 -2.09 -8.99
C LYS A 69 3.01 -3.09 -9.05
N GLY A 70 4.09 -2.79 -8.33
CA GLY A 70 5.31 -3.60 -8.22
C GLY A 70 5.63 -3.88 -6.76
N GLU A 71 6.90 -3.74 -6.40
CA GLU A 71 7.41 -3.93 -5.04
C GLU A 71 7.05 -2.73 -4.15
N GLY A 72 6.99 -2.96 -2.83
CA GLY A 72 6.89 -1.89 -1.85
C GLY A 72 5.52 -1.65 -1.22
N CYS A 73 4.49 -2.46 -1.49
CA CYS A 73 3.19 -2.52 -0.78
C CYS A 73 2.76 -1.23 -0.08
N TRP A 74 2.21 -0.29 -0.86
CA TRP A 74 1.74 1.02 -0.39
C TRP A 74 0.51 1.44 -1.20
N LEU A 75 -0.27 2.38 -0.68
CA LEU A 75 -1.32 3.06 -1.42
C LEU A 75 -1.47 4.53 -1.00
N THR A 76 -2.15 5.30 -1.83
CA THR A 76 -2.56 6.67 -1.53
C THR A 76 -4.07 6.71 -1.43
N LEU A 77 -4.56 7.29 -0.33
CA LEU A 77 -5.97 7.53 -0.08
C LEU A 77 -6.27 9.02 -0.24
N LYS A 78 -7.29 9.35 -1.01
CA LYS A 78 -7.90 10.67 -0.99
C LYS A 78 -9.07 10.67 -0.04
N ASN A 79 -8.99 11.46 1.03
CA ASN A 79 -10.08 11.59 1.98
C ASN A 79 -11.11 12.63 1.49
N ASP A 80 -12.27 12.66 2.12
CA ASP A 80 -13.38 13.59 1.85
C ASP A 80 -12.97 15.06 2.05
N ASP A 81 -11.96 15.31 2.90
CA ASP A 81 -11.32 16.63 3.08
C ASP A 81 -10.50 17.08 1.85
N GLY A 82 -10.31 16.21 0.87
CA GLY A 82 -9.61 16.48 -0.40
C GLY A 82 -8.09 16.30 -0.36
N GLU A 83 -7.52 16.03 0.83
CA GLU A 83 -6.10 15.76 1.03
C GLU A 83 -5.74 14.30 0.73
N ASP A 84 -4.58 14.12 0.08
CA ASP A 84 -4.00 12.81 -0.17
C ASP A 84 -3.19 12.34 1.04
N LEU A 85 -3.41 11.10 1.45
CA LEU A 85 -2.74 10.44 2.56
C LEU A 85 -1.99 9.22 2.06
N PHE A 86 -0.68 9.19 2.31
CA PHE A 86 0.15 8.05 1.98
C PHE A 86 0.04 6.97 3.05
N ILE A 87 -0.25 5.74 2.62
CA ILE A 87 -0.37 4.56 3.47
C ILE A 87 0.71 3.57 3.08
N ASP A 88 1.62 3.27 4.00
CA ASP A 88 2.60 2.21 3.83
C ASP A 88 2.16 0.94 4.55
N VAL A 89 2.36 -0.23 3.94
CA VAL A 89 2.13 -1.51 4.63
C VAL A 89 3.31 -1.79 5.56
N LYS A 90 3.00 -1.95 6.85
CA LYS A 90 3.99 -2.26 7.88
C LYS A 90 4.77 -3.52 7.51
N ASP A 91 6.10 -3.40 7.55
CA ASP A 91 7.06 -4.46 7.24
C ASP A 91 6.83 -5.16 5.89
N LYS A 92 6.05 -4.55 4.99
CA LYS A 92 5.56 -5.16 3.74
C LYS A 92 4.89 -6.53 3.99
N ALA A 93 4.25 -6.70 5.15
CA ALA A 93 3.75 -7.98 5.65
C ALA A 93 2.64 -8.61 4.78
N PHE A 94 1.98 -7.82 3.94
CA PHE A 94 0.96 -8.28 3.01
C PHE A 94 0.99 -7.47 1.71
N VAL A 95 0.34 -8.00 0.68
CA VAL A 95 0.21 -7.36 -0.64
C VAL A 95 -1.23 -6.98 -0.92
N LEU A 96 -1.43 -5.90 -1.66
CA LEU A 96 -2.74 -5.42 -2.08
C LEU A 96 -3.09 -5.97 -3.47
N PRO A 97 -4.39 -6.23 -3.76
CA PRO A 97 -4.84 -6.67 -5.08
C PRO A 97 -4.67 -5.58 -6.14
N TYR A 98 -4.63 -5.99 -7.41
CA TYR A 98 -4.69 -5.08 -8.53
C TYR A 98 -6.09 -4.50 -8.76
N ASN A 99 -6.13 -3.38 -9.49
CA ASN A 99 -7.35 -2.69 -9.95
C ASN A 99 -8.25 -2.26 -8.78
N ILE A 100 -7.63 -1.66 -7.77
CA ILE A 100 -8.32 -1.05 -6.63
C ILE A 100 -8.41 0.46 -6.70
N GLU A 101 -7.96 1.07 -7.81
CA GLU A 101 -8.20 2.50 -8.04
C GLU A 101 -9.71 2.83 -7.95
N ASN A 102 -10.03 3.97 -7.34
CA ASN A 102 -11.39 4.46 -7.08
C ASN A 102 -12.23 3.63 -6.09
N LYS A 103 -11.67 2.59 -5.46
CA LYS A 103 -12.36 1.90 -4.36
C LYS A 103 -12.23 2.66 -3.06
N THR A 104 -13.18 2.46 -2.16
CA THR A 104 -13.05 2.93 -0.79
C THR A 104 -12.20 1.94 0.00
N ALA A 105 -11.18 2.44 0.68
CA ALA A 105 -10.39 1.64 1.59
C ALA A 105 -10.28 2.31 2.96
N ILE A 106 -10.20 1.48 3.99
CA ILE A 106 -10.04 1.86 5.38
C ILE A 106 -8.72 1.25 5.85
N ALA A 107 -7.80 2.09 6.32
CA ALA A 107 -6.49 1.65 6.82
C ALA A 107 -6.42 1.84 8.33
N HIS A 108 -5.91 0.83 9.03
CA HIS A 108 -5.65 0.84 10.46
C HIS A 108 -4.16 0.66 10.73
N GLY A 109 -3.60 1.51 11.57
CA GLY A 109 -2.20 1.46 11.93
C GLY A 109 -1.75 2.70 12.66
N VAL A 110 -0.52 3.14 12.40
CA VAL A 110 0.14 4.22 13.13
C VAL A 110 0.43 5.39 12.19
N ALA A 111 -0.10 6.57 12.51
CA ALA A 111 0.21 7.79 11.78
C ALA A 111 1.56 8.36 12.23
N LYS A 112 2.36 8.82 11.27
CA LYS A 112 3.72 9.33 11.47
C LYS A 112 3.95 10.59 10.64
N ARG A 113 4.94 11.38 11.07
CA ARG A 113 5.49 12.47 10.28
C ARG A 113 6.71 11.97 9.54
N ASP A 114 6.61 11.87 8.22
CA ASP A 114 7.75 11.63 7.36
C ASP A 114 8.32 12.94 6.83
N THR A 115 9.62 12.95 6.55
CA THR A 115 10.27 14.08 5.89
C THR A 115 10.65 13.65 4.48
N VAL A 116 9.93 14.19 3.49
CA VAL A 116 10.22 13.95 2.07
C VAL A 116 10.66 15.28 1.47
N GLU A 117 11.88 15.31 0.93
CA GLU A 117 12.47 16.52 0.32
C GLU A 117 12.47 17.76 1.25
N GLY A 118 12.64 17.56 2.55
CA GLY A 118 12.65 18.64 3.53
C GLY A 118 11.27 19.21 3.89
N LYS A 119 10.18 18.59 3.41
CA LYS A 119 8.81 18.90 3.83
C LYS A 119 8.29 17.80 4.76
N ILE A 120 7.62 18.23 5.83
CA ILE A 120 6.89 17.31 6.70
C ILE A 120 5.65 16.84 5.93
N GLN A 121 5.56 15.54 5.70
CA GLN A 121 4.43 14.88 5.07
C GLN A 121 3.84 13.87 6.06
N LEU A 122 2.51 13.83 6.13
CA LEU A 122 1.79 12.87 6.94
C LEU A 122 1.74 11.51 6.21
N SER A 123 2.09 10.43 6.92
CA SER A 123 1.95 9.06 6.44
C SER A 123 1.30 8.17 7.51
N VAL A 124 0.72 7.05 7.09
CA VAL A 124 0.24 5.99 8.00
C VAL A 124 0.92 4.70 7.67
N VAL A 125 1.52 4.07 8.68
CA VAL A 125 2.05 2.70 8.59
C VAL A 125 0.94 1.75 9.02
N ALA A 126 0.31 1.09 8.06
CA ALA A 126 -0.86 0.25 8.26
C ALA A 126 -0.48 -1.19 8.64
N ASP A 127 -1.09 -1.69 9.72
CA ASP A 127 -1.09 -3.10 10.11
C ASP A 127 -2.22 -3.87 9.38
N GLY A 128 -3.30 -3.18 9.01
CA GLY A 128 -4.47 -3.77 8.35
C GLY A 128 -5.18 -2.80 7.42
N ILE A 129 -5.68 -3.30 6.29
CA ILE A 129 -6.42 -2.54 5.29
C ILE A 129 -7.68 -3.30 4.89
N LEU A 130 -8.83 -2.65 4.97
CA LEU A 130 -10.11 -3.14 4.47
C LEU A 130 -10.46 -2.40 3.17
N ILE A 131 -10.63 -3.13 2.08
CA ILE A 131 -11.08 -2.58 0.79
C ILE A 131 -12.54 -2.94 0.56
N LYS A 132 -13.35 -1.95 0.20
CA LYS A 132 -14.79 -2.10 -0.09
C LYS A 132 -15.07 -2.07 -1.60
#